data_AF-A0A7K0G599-F1
#
_entry.id   AF-A0A7K0G599-F1
#
_cell.length_a   1.000
_cell.length_b   1.000
_cell.length_c   1.000
_cell.angle_alpha   90.00
_cell.angle_beta   90.00
_cell.angle_gamma   90.00
#
_symmetry.space_group_name_H-M   'P 1'
#
loop_
_entity.id
_entity.type
_entity.pdbx_description
1 polymer ?
#
loop_
_entity_poly.entity_id
_entity_poly.type
_entity_poly.pdbx_seq_one_letter_code
_entity_poly.pdbx_strand_id
1 'polypeptide(L)'
;MDNHPISCYHLGHYFQIDGKQLQEQYKEHISDYSGWEQKDHADQWMLFTSNVSSCLGIDETALSNGELYTIVTNKEARGRKGAIVAMIRGT
;
A
#
# COMPACT_ATOMS: atom_id res chain seq x y z
N MET A 1 -9.65 18.69 -0.01
CA MET A 1 -9.19 17.73 -1.03
C MET A 1 -10.24 16.65 -1.14
N ASP A 2 -10.52 16.22 -2.37
CA ASP A 2 -11.48 15.15 -2.64
C ASP A 2 -10.96 13.81 -2.08
N ASN A 3 -11.82 13.01 -1.45
CA ASN A 3 -11.47 11.72 -0.83
C ASN A 3 -11.99 10.54 -1.67
N HIS A 4 -12.50 10.79 -2.88
CA HIS A 4 -12.96 9.74 -3.78
C HIS A 4 -11.78 9.18 -4.58
N PRO A 5 -11.61 7.85 -4.65
CA PRO A 5 -10.59 7.25 -5.48
C PRO A 5 -10.94 7.48 -6.95
N ILE A 6 -10.04 8.16 -7.67
CA ILE A 6 -10.14 8.40 -9.11
C ILE A 6 -8.89 7.87 -9.81
N SER A 7 -9.06 7.33 -11.01
CA SER A 7 -7.92 6.88 -11.82
C SER A 7 -7.17 8.06 -12.42
N CYS A 8 -5.87 7.88 -12.70
CA CYS A 8 -5.07 8.85 -13.45
C CYS A 8 -5.68 9.16 -14.83
N TYR A 9 -6.40 8.20 -15.43
CA TYR A 9 -7.16 8.41 -16.67
C TYR A 9 -8.28 9.44 -16.49
N HIS A 10 -9.14 9.29 -15.47
CA HIS A 10 -10.22 10.25 -15.23
C HIS A 10 -9.68 11.62 -14.83
N LEU A 11 -8.61 11.64 -14.04
CA LEU A 11 -7.91 12.87 -13.68
C LEU A 11 -7.34 13.56 -14.92
N GLY A 12 -6.73 12.79 -15.83
CA GLY A 12 -6.25 13.27 -17.12
C GLY A 12 -7.34 13.89 -17.98
N HIS A 13 -8.47 13.19 -18.12
CA HIS A 13 -9.63 13.69 -18.86
C HIS A 13 -10.21 14.99 -18.28
N TYR A 14 -10.32 15.08 -16.94
CA TYR A 14 -10.87 16.27 -16.28
C TYR A 14 -9.96 17.50 -16.43
N PHE A 15 -8.65 17.30 -16.27
CA PHE A 15 -7.65 18.38 -16.33
C PHE A 15 -7.05 18.60 -17.72
N GLN A 16 -7.54 17.88 -18.75
CA GLN A 16 -7.03 17.94 -20.13
C GLN A 16 -5.52 17.64 -20.22
N ILE A 17 -5.05 16.67 -19.44
CA ILE A 17 -3.66 16.18 -19.43
C ILE A 17 -3.62 14.70 -19.80
N ASP A 18 -2.48 14.21 -20.27
CA ASP A 18 -2.30 12.79 -20.55
C ASP A 18 -2.24 11.97 -19.24
N GLY A 19 -3.30 11.22 -18.96
CA GLY A 19 -3.41 10.39 -17.76
C GLY A 19 -2.39 9.26 -17.68
N LYS A 20 -1.90 8.75 -18.83
CA LYS A 20 -0.83 7.75 -18.87
C LYS A 20 0.50 8.38 -18.47
N GLN A 21 0.82 9.53 -19.04
CA GLN A 21 2.03 10.28 -18.66
C GLN A 21 1.98 10.64 -17.18
N LEU A 22 0.82 11.05 -16.65
CA LEU A 22 0.65 11.36 -15.23
C LEU A 22 0.92 10.14 -14.34
N GLN A 23 0.46 8.96 -14.73
CA GLN A 23 0.71 7.71 -13.99
C GLN A 23 2.20 7.36 -13.95
N GLU A 24 2.89 7.48 -15.09
CA GLU A 24 4.34 7.26 -15.19
C GLU A 24 5.11 8.27 -14.31
N GLN A 25 4.77 9.55 -14.40
CA GLN A 25 5.37 10.59 -13.56
C GLN A 25 5.13 10.34 -12.06
N TYR A 26 3.92 9.90 -11.69
CA TYR A 26 3.61 9.59 -10.31
C TYR A 26 4.51 8.47 -9.78
N LYS A 27 4.61 7.37 -10.50
CA LYS A 27 5.43 6.21 -10.11
C LYS A 27 6.92 6.55 -10.05
N GLU A 28 7.44 7.20 -11.09
CA GLU A 28 8.90 7.38 -11.25
C GLU A 28 9.46 8.58 -10.49
N HIS A 29 8.64 9.62 -10.23
CA HIS A 29 9.15 10.90 -9.69
C HIS A 29 8.39 11.48 -8.49
N ILE A 30 7.12 11.11 -8.23
CA ILE A 30 6.29 11.80 -7.21
C ILE A 30 5.99 10.91 -5.99
N SER A 31 5.86 9.60 -6.18
CA SER A 31 5.35 8.66 -5.16
C SER A 31 6.41 8.13 -4.20
N ASP A 32 7.66 8.58 -4.31
CA ASP A 32 8.83 8.05 -3.60
C ASP A 32 9.08 6.54 -3.80
N TYR A 33 8.38 5.90 -4.72
CA TYR A 33 8.46 4.46 -4.95
C TYR A 33 9.89 3.99 -5.30
N SER A 34 10.63 4.80 -6.06
CA SER A 34 12.02 4.48 -6.44
C SER A 34 12.98 4.52 -5.25
N GLY A 35 12.75 5.42 -4.30
CA GLY A 35 13.54 5.59 -3.07
C GLY A 35 12.97 4.87 -1.84
N TRP A 36 11.92 4.06 -2.01
CA TRP A 36 11.29 3.35 -0.91
C TRP A 36 12.27 2.33 -0.31
N GLU A 37 12.66 2.54 0.95
CA GLU A 37 13.68 1.74 1.64
C GLU A 37 13.39 0.24 1.69
N GLN A 38 12.12 -0.16 1.62
CA GLN A 38 11.74 -1.57 1.69
C GLN A 38 11.59 -2.23 0.33
N LYS A 39 11.81 -1.51 -0.77
CA LYS A 39 11.54 -1.98 -2.13
C LYS A 39 12.21 -3.31 -2.47
N ASP A 40 13.44 -3.52 -2.02
CA ASP A 40 14.25 -4.71 -2.35
C ASP A 40 13.72 -6.00 -1.71
N HIS A 41 12.94 -5.90 -0.64
CA HIS A 41 12.39 -7.04 0.09
C HIS A 41 10.86 -6.99 0.23
N ALA A 42 10.21 -5.99 -0.35
CA ALA A 42 8.77 -5.73 -0.22
C ALA A 42 7.89 -6.88 -0.73
N ASP A 43 8.42 -7.72 -1.64
CA ASP A 43 7.76 -8.93 -2.14
C ASP A 43 7.73 -10.05 -1.09
N GLN A 44 8.65 -10.01 -0.13
CA GLN A 44 8.76 -10.98 0.96
C GLN A 44 8.13 -10.43 2.25
N TRP A 45 8.39 -9.18 2.61
CA TRP A 45 7.81 -8.57 3.80
C TRP A 45 7.79 -7.05 3.74
N MET A 46 6.86 -6.45 4.50
CA MET A 46 6.78 -5.01 4.72
C MET A 46 6.49 -4.74 6.20
N LEU A 47 7.09 -3.69 6.75
CA LEU A 47 6.93 -3.29 8.15
C LEU A 47 6.67 -1.78 8.28
N PHE A 48 5.63 -1.42 9.02
CA PHE A 48 5.23 -0.06 9.34
C PHE A 48 5.26 0.13 10.85
N THR A 49 6.47 0.35 11.40
CA THR A 49 6.70 0.45 12.86
C THR A 49 5.88 1.57 13.52
N SER A 50 5.63 2.66 12.80
CA SER A 50 4.79 3.78 13.27
C SER A 50 3.32 3.39 13.51
N ASN A 51 2.87 2.25 12.98
CA ASN A 51 1.50 1.77 13.12
C ASN A 51 1.32 0.84 14.33
N VAL A 52 2.38 0.47 15.05
CA VAL A 52 2.32 -0.43 16.22
C VAL A 52 1.50 0.22 17.33
N SER A 53 0.63 -0.57 17.97
CA SER A 53 -0.19 -0.15 19.12
C SER A 53 -0.23 -1.23 20.19
N SER A 54 -0.93 -0.94 21.30
CA SER A 54 -1.12 -1.90 22.39
C SER A 54 -1.99 -3.10 21.99
N CYS A 55 -2.83 -2.95 20.97
CA CYS A 55 -3.77 -3.98 20.53
C CYS A 55 -3.48 -4.41 19.09
N LEU A 56 -2.70 -5.49 18.95
CA LEU A 56 -2.37 -6.10 17.67
C LEU A 56 -3.25 -7.33 17.41
N GLY A 57 -3.52 -7.60 16.13
CA GLY A 57 -4.06 -8.89 15.69
C GLY A 57 -3.24 -9.45 14.55
N ILE A 58 -3.18 -10.77 14.49
CA ILE A 58 -2.46 -11.53 13.48
C ILE A 58 -3.49 -12.34 12.70
N ASP A 59 -3.38 -12.32 11.39
CA ASP A 59 -4.21 -13.08 10.47
C ASP A 59 -3.33 -13.70 9.38
N GLU A 60 -3.84 -14.74 8.72
CA GLU A 60 -3.20 -15.38 7.59
C GLU A 60 -4.18 -15.43 6.42
N THR A 61 -3.78 -14.85 5.29
CA THR A 61 -4.63 -14.74 4.10
C THR A 61 -3.87 -15.28 2.90
N ALA A 62 -4.52 -16.19 2.16
CA ALA A 62 -4.06 -16.60 0.84
C ALA A 62 -4.54 -15.59 -0.22
N LEU A 63 -3.60 -14.92 -0.88
CA LEU A 63 -3.88 -14.16 -2.10
C LEU A 63 -3.91 -15.12 -3.31
N SER A 64 -4.39 -14.60 -4.44
CA SER A 64 -4.47 -15.33 -5.70
C SER A 64 -3.17 -16.09 -6.02
N ASN A 65 -3.27 -17.24 -6.70
CA ASN A 65 -2.13 -18.09 -7.09
C ASN A 65 -1.37 -18.77 -5.93
N GLY A 66 -1.99 -18.93 -4.75
CA GLY A 66 -1.42 -19.73 -3.66
C GLY A 66 -0.37 -19.01 -2.81
N GLU A 67 -0.30 -17.68 -2.92
CA GLU A 67 0.59 -16.87 -2.09
C GLU A 67 -0.02 -16.67 -0.71
N LEU A 68 0.57 -17.27 0.31
CA LEU A 68 0.15 -17.13 1.69
C LEU A 68 0.81 -15.89 2.31
N TYR A 69 0.06 -15.09 3.06
CA TYR A 69 0.60 -13.94 3.77
C TYR A 69 0.09 -13.89 5.21
N THR A 70 1.02 -13.73 6.15
CA THR A 70 0.70 -13.33 7.52
C THR A 70 0.61 -11.80 7.60
N ILE A 71 -0.50 -11.28 8.13
CA ILE A 71 -0.74 -9.84 8.28
C ILE A 71 -0.84 -9.49 9.76
N VAL A 72 -0.02 -8.55 10.20
CA VAL A 72 -0.11 -7.97 11.54
C VAL A 72 -0.85 -6.64 11.44
N THR A 73 -1.92 -6.50 12.22
CA THR A 73 -2.81 -5.34 12.19
C THR A 73 -2.90 -4.64 13.54
N ASN A 74 -2.95 -3.31 13.52
CA ASN A 74 -3.34 -2.49 14.65
C ASN A 74 -4.88 -2.44 14.74
N LYS A 75 -5.44 -3.07 15.79
CA LYS A 75 -6.90 -3.13 15.98
C LYS A 75 -7.48 -1.81 16.49
N GLU A 76 -6.68 -0.96 17.14
CA GLU A 76 -7.11 0.38 17.58
C GLU A 76 -7.42 1.30 16.38
N ALA A 77 -6.72 1.10 15.26
CA ALA A 77 -6.98 1.83 14.01
C ALA A 77 -8.31 1.45 13.35
N ARG A 78 -8.98 0.37 13.78
CA ARG A 78 -10.32 -0.07 13.30
C ARG A 78 -10.43 -0.11 11.77
N GLY A 79 -9.40 -0.65 11.11
CA GLY A 79 -9.35 -0.78 9.64
C GLY A 79 -9.11 0.52 8.87
N ARG A 80 -8.75 1.62 9.54
CA ARG A 80 -8.44 2.91 8.91
C ARG A 80 -6.95 3.03 8.60
N LYS A 81 -6.53 4.20 8.11
CA LYS A 81 -5.11 4.53 7.93
C LYS A 81 -4.33 4.22 9.22
N GLY A 82 -3.23 3.47 9.09
CA GLY A 82 -2.44 2.98 10.21
C GLY A 82 -2.83 1.59 10.73
N ALA A 83 -3.77 0.89 10.09
CA ALA A 83 -4.19 -0.44 10.53
C ALA A 83 -3.21 -1.57 10.18
N ILE A 84 -2.36 -1.42 9.14
CA ILE A 84 -1.40 -2.46 8.75
C ILE A 84 -0.07 -2.18 9.45
N VAL A 85 0.41 -3.13 10.25
CA VAL A 85 1.72 -3.06 10.93
C VAL A 85 2.76 -3.83 10.14
N ALA A 86 2.43 -5.05 9.70
CA ALA A 86 3.33 -5.85 8.88
C ALA A 86 2.56 -6.74 7.91
N MET A 87 3.18 -7.06 6.78
CA MET A 87 2.77 -8.14 5.88
C MET A 87 4.00 -8.99 5.63
N ILE A 88 3.89 -10.31 5.81
CA ILE A 88 4.99 -11.26 5.68
C ILE A 88 4.51 -12.40 4.80
N ARG A 89 5.29 -12.72 3.77
CA ARG A 89 5.03 -13.88 2.92
C ARG A 89 5.24 -15.17 3.71
N GLY A 90 4.22 -16.02 3.69
CA GLY A 90 4.24 -17.38 4.23
C GLY A 90 4.94 -18.36 3.28
N THR A 91 5.28 -19.53 3.82
CA THR A 91 5.91 -20.66 3.11
C THR A 91 4.92 -21.71 2.67
#